data_AF-A0A4Q9JWL7-F1
#
_entry.id   AF-A0A4Q9JWL7-F1
#
_cell.length_a   1.000
_cell.length_b   1.000
_cell.length_c   1.000
_cell.angle_alpha   90.00
_cell.angle_beta   90.00
_cell.angle_gamma   90.00
#
_symmetry.space_group_name_H-M   'P 1'
#
loop_
_entity.id
_entity.type
_entity.pdbx_description
1 polymer ?
#
loop_
_entity_poly.entity_id
_entity_poly.type
_entity_poly.pdbx_seq_one_letter_code
_entity_poly.pdbx_strand_id
1 'polypeptide(L)' 'MRRVDLRKSKDLFLKMGEVIENAEFNEVLVILFEIGDFSAVERSFSFIKEKKCILLNSLKFNQKDWTIVIKKDKNAL' A
#
# COMPACT_ATOMS: atom_id res chain seq x y z
N MET A 1 -6.97 -5.84 10.93
CA MET A 1 -5.69 -5.24 10.49
C MET A 1 -4.80 -6.36 10.00
N ARG A 2 -4.29 -6.29 8.76
CA ARG A 2 -3.47 -7.32 8.13
C ARG A 2 -2.15 -6.74 7.65
N ARG A 3 -1.06 -7.49 7.83
CA ARG A 3 0.28 -7.12 7.34
C ARG A 3 0.57 -7.90 6.06
N VAL A 4 1.12 -7.22 5.06
CA VAL A 4 1.42 -7.79 3.75
C VAL A 4 2.84 -7.40 3.37
N ASP A 5 3.67 -8.40 3.09
CA ASP A 5 5.04 -8.21 2.62
C ASP A 5 5.07 -8.38 1.10
N LEU A 6 5.35 -7.29 0.39
CA LEU A 6 5.43 -7.24 -1.06
C LEU A 6 6.86 -7.02 -1.57
N ARG A 7 7.89 -7.09 -0.71
CA ARG A 7 9.29 -6.81 -1.12
C ARG A 7 9.78 -7.68 -2.28
N LYS A 8 9.32 -8.92 -2.36
CA LYS A 8 9.70 -9.87 -3.43
C LYS A 8 8.75 -9.85 -4.64
N SER A 9 7.82 -8.90 -4.70
CA SER A 9 6.86 -8.82 -5.80
C SER A 9 7.55 -8.35 -7.08
N LYS A 10 7.35 -9.08 -8.19
CA LYS A 10 7.85 -8.67 -9.51
C LYS A 10 7.19 -7.39 -10.01
N ASP A 11 5.91 -7.21 -9.66
CA ASP A 11 5.15 -5.98 -9.90
C ASP A 11 4.44 -5.59 -8.60
N LEU A 12 4.93 -4.53 -7.97
CA LEU A 12 4.43 -4.03 -6.71
C LEU A 12 2.97 -3.57 -6.81
N PHE A 13 2.62 -2.85 -7.87
CA PHE A 13 1.30 -2.20 -7.98
C PHE A 13 0.22 -3.20 -8.38
N LEU A 14 0.55 -4.17 -9.23
CA LEU A 14 -0.35 -5.29 -9.51
C LEU A 14 -0.68 -6.04 -8.21
N LYS A 15 0.34 -6.42 -7.42
CA LYS A 15 0.12 -7.15 -6.16
C LYS A 15 -0.55 -6.33 -5.08
N MET A 16 -0.23 -5.05 -4.98
CA MET A 16 -0.92 -4.13 -4.07
C MET A 16 -2.41 -4.00 -4.45
N GLY A 17 -2.72 -3.90 -5.75
CA GLY A 17 -4.08 -3.88 -6.26
C GLY A 17 -4.88 -5.14 -5.90
N GLU A 18 -4.34 -6.32 -6.17
CA GLU A 18 -4.95 -7.60 -5.78
C GLU A 18 -5.22 -7.68 -4.27
N VAL A 19 -4.27 -7.23 -3.45
CA VAL A 19 -4.38 -7.23 -1.99
C VAL A 19 -5.52 -6.31 -1.51
N ILE A 20 -5.65 -5.13 -2.12
CA ILE A 20 -6.71 -4.16 -1.80
C ILE A 20 -8.07 -4.68 -2.30
N GLU A 21 -8.14 -5.25 -3.49
CA GLU A 21 -9.39 -5.79 -4.06
C GLU A 21 -9.98 -6.88 -3.18
N ASN A 22 -9.12 -7.79 -2.66
CA ASN A 22 -9.51 -8.88 -1.76
C ASN A 22 -9.71 -8.44 -0.29
N ALA A 23 -9.39 -7.19 0.07
CA ALA A 23 -9.58 -6.70 1.43
C ALA A 23 -11.06 -6.34 1.70
N GLU A 24 -11.48 -6.49 2.95
CA GLU A 24 -12.83 -6.07 3.36
C GLU A 24 -12.93 -4.54 3.47
N PHE A 25 -14.14 -3.99 3.33
CA PHE A 25 -14.35 -2.57 3.61
C PHE A 25 -14.02 -2.28 5.08
N ASN A 26 -13.39 -1.14 5.33
CA ASN A 26 -12.81 -0.74 6.61
C ASN A 26 -11.63 -1.60 7.11
N GLU A 27 -11.16 -2.59 6.35
CA GLU A 27 -9.94 -3.31 6.68
C GLU A 27 -8.73 -2.37 6.61
N VAL A 28 -7.88 -2.43 7.64
CA VAL A 28 -6.58 -1.76 7.68
C VAL A 28 -5.49 -2.71 7.19
N LEU A 29 -4.75 -2.28 6.17
CA LEU A 29 -3.62 -2.99 5.59
C LEU A 29 -2.32 -2.26 5.91
N VAL A 30 -1.32 -2.99 6.38
CA VAL A 30 0.07 -2.50 6.46
C VAL A 30 0.86 -3.21 5.37
N ILE A 31 1.30 -2.45 4.38
CA ILE A 31 1.98 -2.98 3.21
C ILE A 31 3.44 -2.58 3.27
N LEU A 32 4.33 -3.57 3.36
CA LEU A 32 5.78 -3.42 3.34
C LEU A 32 6.30 -3.69 1.93
N PHE A 33 7.11 -2.80 1.38
CA PHE A 33 7.72 -2.97 0.06
C PHE A 33 9.14 -2.37 0.02
N GLU A 34 9.95 -2.88 -0.91
CA GLU A 34 11.32 -2.39 -1.11
C GLU A 34 11.28 -1.11 -1.95
N ILE A 35 12.10 -0.16 -1.55
CA ILE A 35 12.31 1.12 -2.21
C ILE A 35 13.59 0.98 -3.01
N GLY A 36 13.46 1.03 -4.34
CA GLY A 36 14.59 1.26 -5.22
C GLY A 36 14.89 2.77 -5.24
N ASP A 37 14.41 3.45 -6.27
CA ASP A 37 14.25 4.90 -6.22
C ASP A 37 12.97 5.28 -5.43
N PHE A 38 12.87 6.54 -4.99
CA PHE A 38 11.70 7.02 -4.24
C PHE A 38 10.39 7.01 -5.05
N SER A 39 10.44 6.66 -6.35
CA SER A 39 9.27 6.72 -7.24
C SER A 39 8.15 5.76 -6.80
N ALA A 40 8.49 4.61 -6.24
CA ALA A 40 7.51 3.63 -5.76
C ALA A 40 6.69 4.20 -4.59
N VAL A 41 7.30 5.02 -3.73
CA VAL A 41 6.63 5.68 -2.62
C VAL A 41 5.65 6.73 -3.14
N GLU A 42 6.10 7.63 -4.02
CA GLU A 42 5.26 8.68 -4.61
C GLU A 42 4.07 8.09 -5.36
N ARG A 43 4.32 7.11 -6.22
CA ARG A 43 3.27 6.43 -7.00
C ARG A 43 2.29 5.68 -6.11
N SER A 44 2.72 5.15 -4.96
CA SER A 44 1.82 4.46 -4.02
C SER A 44 0.70 5.35 -3.50
N PHE A 45 0.95 6.65 -3.27
CA PHE A 45 -0.08 7.58 -2.78
C PHE A 45 -1.20 7.80 -3.80
N SER A 46 -0.83 8.03 -5.07
CA SER A 46 -1.82 8.17 -6.15
C SER A 46 -2.58 6.85 -6.35
N PHE A 47 -1.86 5.73 -6.37
CA PHE A 47 -2.46 4.41 -6.59
C PHE A 47 -3.49 4.02 -5.53
N ILE A 48 -3.21 4.23 -4.24
CA ILE A 48 -4.17 3.89 -3.18
C ILE A 48 -5.39 4.81 -3.20
N LYS A 49 -5.22 6.08 -3.64
CA LYS A 49 -6.33 7.01 -3.80
C LYS A 49 -7.28 6.55 -4.90
N GLU A 50 -6.73 6.17 -6.06
CA GLU A 50 -7.51 5.58 -7.17
C GLU A 50 -8.26 4.30 -6.75
N LYS A 51 -7.72 3.54 -5.81
CA LYS A 51 -8.32 2.31 -5.26
C LYS A 51 -9.25 2.55 -4.06
N LYS A 52 -9.73 3.78 -3.86
CA LYS A 52 -10.65 4.16 -2.76
C LYS A 52 -10.12 3.75 -1.38
N CYS A 53 -8.84 3.99 -1.14
CA CYS A 53 -8.22 3.77 0.16
C CYS A 53 -7.85 5.10 0.81
N ILE A 54 -7.98 5.15 2.13
CA ILE A 54 -7.51 6.25 2.96
C ILE A 54 -6.09 5.91 3.41
N LEU A 55 -5.14 6.81 3.18
CA LEU A 55 -3.81 6.72 3.76
C LEU A 55 -3.89 7.07 5.26
N LEU A 56 -3.46 6.14 6.12
CA LEU A 56 -3.37 6.35 7.56
C LEU A 56 -1.94 6.68 8.00
N ASN A 57 -0.94 6.07 7.37
CA ASN A 57 0.46 6.32 7.69
C ASN A 57 1.38 5.96 6.51
N SER A 58 2.53 6.60 6.45
CA SER A 58 3.59 6.36 5.47
C SER A 58 4.94 6.57 6.14
N LEU A 59 5.70 5.48 6.29
CA LEU A 59 6.95 5.50 7.07
C LEU A 59 8.04 4.73 6.35
N LYS A 60 9.23 5.35 6.32
CA LYS A 60 10.47 4.66 6.01
C LYS A 60 10.78 3.67 7.12
N PHE A 61 10.72 2.37 6.81
CA PHE A 61 10.91 1.32 7.81
C PHE A 61 12.40 1.09 8.10
N ASN A 62 13.22 1.05 7.05
CA ASN A 62 14.67 1.02 7.14
C ASN A 62 15.28 1.71 5.91
N GLN A 63 16.57 1.52 5.64
CA GLN A 63 17.22 2.16 4.50
C GLN A 63 16.61 1.78 3.14
N LYS A 64 16.13 0.54 3.01
CA LYS A 64 15.64 -0.07 1.77
C LYS A 64 14.13 -0.29 1.75
N ASP A 65 13.46 -0.29 2.89
CA ASP A 65 12.05 -0.70 2.96
C ASP A 65 11.13 0.46 3.39
N TRP A 66 9.93 0.49 2.82
CA TRP A 66 8.85 1.42 3.16
C TRP A 66 7.62 0.68 3.63
N THR A 67 6.88 1.30 4.53
CA THR A 67 5.54 0.84 4.93
C THR A 67 4.50 1.90 4.65
N ILE A 68 3.42 1.51 3.97
CA ILE A 68 2.19 2.30 3.93
C ILE A 68 1.11 1.59 4.73
N VAL A 69 0.39 2.37 5.53
CA VAL A 69 -0.79 1.91 6.25
C VAL A 69 -2.00 2.54 5.60
N ILE A 70 -2.90 1.71 5.09
CA ILE A 70 -4.09 2.14 4.38
C ILE A 70 -5.34 1.49 4.95
N LYS A 71 -6.47 2.17 4.86
CA LYS A 71 -7.80 1.61 5.15
C LYS A 71 -8.62 1.61 3.87
N LYS A 72 -9.14 0.45 3.47
CA LYS A 72 -10.08 0.38 2.35
C LYS A 72 -11.39 1.05 2.76
N ASP A 73 -11.85 2.04 2.00
CA ASP A 73 -13.08 2.77 2.32
C ASP A 73 -14.02 2.77 1.12
N LYS A 74 -15.25 2.32 1.32
CA LYS A 74 -16.27 2.31 0.27
C LYS A 74 -16.59 3.73 -0.24
N ASN A 75 -16.38 4.72 0.62
CA ASN A 75 -16.75 6.12 0.40
C ASN A 75 -15.55 7.03 0.13
N ALA A 76 -14.33 6.49 -0.02
CA ALA A 76 -13.19 7.30 -0.43
C ALA A 76 -13.44 7.88 -1.84
N LEU A 77 -13.23 9.20 -1.95
CA LEU A 77 -13.46 10.05 -3.12
C LEU A 77 -12.49 9.73 -4.27
#